data_AF-A0A6N9AFL4-F1
#
_entry.id   AF-A0A6N9AFL4-F1
#
_cell.length_a   1.000
_cell.length_b   1.000
_cell.length_c   1.000
_cell.angle_alpha   90.00
_cell.angle_beta   90.00
_cell.angle_gamma   90.00
#
_symmetry.space_group_name_H-M   'P 1'
#
loop_
_entity.id
_entity.type
_entity.pdbx_description
1 polymer ?
#
loop_
_entity_poly.entity_id
_entity_poly.type
_entity_poly.pdbx_seq_one_letter_code
_entity_poly.pdbx_strand_id
1 'polypeptide(L)'
;MSKSLVQDAVLTNEEHRVGLYEVGTECTDPSQVSANTQLEKLNLNWAEKDLPQKKRTKHVHGLHPYLGKFIPQLVEVFIRKYFSPGHRVFDPFAGSGTTLIQANELGVHSVGCDISAFNVLLSGCKSQKYNIEELRKELTDILLKAKSILRPDLFTEKKRTDSDDSVWTKSEYLRKWYSPQALMDLVAFRDLIPQYENHDLMKIVLTRAARSARLTTH
;
A
#
# COMPACT_ATOMS: atom_id res chain seq x y z
N MET A 1 -16.62 29.39 -50.50
CA MET A 1 -17.30 29.98 -49.32
C MET A 1 -18.10 28.91 -48.63
N SER A 2 -17.70 28.49 -47.43
CA SER A 2 -18.54 27.77 -46.46
C SER A 2 -17.72 27.67 -45.17
N LYS A 3 -17.83 28.70 -44.32
CA LYS A 3 -17.28 28.69 -42.96
C LYS A 3 -18.25 27.90 -42.09
N SER A 4 -17.83 26.72 -41.63
CA SER A 4 -18.49 26.01 -40.53
C SER A 4 -17.93 26.56 -39.23
N LEU A 5 -18.79 27.28 -38.50
CA LEU A 5 -18.57 27.81 -37.16
C LEU A 5 -18.34 26.63 -36.20
N VAL A 6 -17.12 26.47 -35.70
CA VAL A 6 -16.88 25.66 -34.50
C VAL A 6 -17.16 26.59 -33.32
N GLN A 7 -18.19 26.22 -32.56
CA GLN A 7 -18.65 26.85 -31.34
C GLN A 7 -17.50 26.87 -30.32
N ASP A 8 -17.03 28.06 -29.96
CA ASP A 8 -16.12 28.26 -28.83
C ASP A 8 -16.85 27.88 -27.55
N ALA A 9 -16.51 26.72 -27.00
CA ALA A 9 -16.93 26.32 -25.67
C ALA A 9 -16.30 27.30 -24.67
N VAL A 10 -17.14 28.06 -23.98
CA VAL A 10 -16.75 28.98 -22.91
C VAL A 10 -16.13 28.15 -21.78
N LEU A 11 -14.80 28.12 -21.74
CA LEU A 11 -14.04 27.64 -20.58
C LEU A 11 -14.34 28.60 -19.42
N THR A 12 -14.60 28.05 -18.24
CA THR A 12 -14.76 28.84 -17.01
C THR A 12 -13.49 29.68 -16.77
N ASN A 13 -13.68 30.96 -16.45
CA ASN A 13 -12.73 32.08 -16.50
C ASN A 13 -11.45 32.00 -15.62
N GLU A 14 -10.85 30.84 -15.37
CA GLU A 14 -9.53 30.75 -14.71
C GLU A 14 -8.57 29.72 -15.33
N GLU A 15 -8.99 28.96 -16.34
CA GLU A 15 -8.12 27.95 -16.95
C GLU A 15 -7.34 28.52 -18.16
N HIS A 16 -6.15 29.06 -17.88
CA HIS A 16 -5.16 29.28 -18.93
C HIS A 16 -4.63 27.93 -19.42
N ARG A 17 -4.58 27.73 -20.75
CA ARG A 17 -3.85 26.60 -21.34
C ARG A 17 -2.41 26.68 -20.86
N VAL A 18 -2.01 25.69 -20.05
CA VAL A 18 -0.60 25.50 -19.70
C VAL A 18 0.16 25.33 -21.02
N GLY A 19 1.17 26.17 -21.25
CA GLY A 19 2.06 26.03 -22.40
C GLY A 19 2.60 24.60 -22.46
N LEU A 20 2.75 24.08 -23.69
CA LEU A 20 3.28 22.74 -23.93
C LEU A 20 4.48 22.48 -23.01
N TYR A 21 4.44 21.36 -22.27
CA TYR A 21 5.48 20.95 -21.32
C TYR A 21 6.87 21.18 -21.93
N GLU A 22 7.65 22.10 -21.35
CA GLU A 22 9.03 22.30 -21.76
C GLU A 22 9.82 21.03 -21.41
N VAL A 23 10.03 20.19 -22.42
CA VAL A 23 10.89 19.01 -22.35
C VAL A 23 12.33 19.51 -22.13
N GLY A 24 12.76 19.56 -20.86
CA GLY A 24 14.13 19.99 -20.52
C GLY A 24 14.35 20.44 -19.07
N THR A 25 13.30 20.69 -18.29
CA THR A 25 13.46 21.07 -16.87
C THR A 25 13.63 19.83 -15.99
N GLU A 26 14.54 19.89 -15.01
CA GLU A 26 14.69 18.83 -14.01
C GLU A 26 13.37 18.64 -13.25
N CYS A 27 13.04 17.39 -12.91
CA CYS A 27 11.87 17.12 -12.08
C CYS A 27 12.06 17.73 -10.70
N THR A 28 10.98 18.22 -10.11
CA THR A 28 11.02 18.80 -8.76
C THR A 28 11.61 17.82 -7.77
N ASP A 29 12.56 18.28 -6.94
CA ASP A 29 12.95 17.57 -5.73
C ASP A 29 11.97 17.97 -4.61
N PRO A 30 11.14 17.05 -4.09
CA PRO A 30 10.20 17.37 -3.02
C PRO A 30 10.87 18.00 -1.79
N SER A 31 12.12 17.63 -1.49
CA SER A 31 12.82 18.14 -0.31
C SER A 31 13.12 19.65 -0.37
N GLN A 32 13.17 20.21 -1.58
CA GLN A 32 13.46 21.63 -1.83
C GLN A 32 12.19 22.50 -1.87
N VAL A 33 11.01 21.90 -1.75
CA VAL A 33 9.75 22.63 -1.76
C VAL A 33 9.49 23.26 -0.39
N SER A 34 8.99 24.50 -0.41
CA SER A 34 8.57 25.26 0.77
C SER A 34 7.26 26.00 0.50
N ALA A 35 6.73 26.68 1.52
CA ALA A 35 5.54 27.52 1.38
C ALA A 35 5.67 28.59 0.29
N ASN A 36 6.88 29.10 0.05
CA ASN A 36 7.15 30.17 -0.92
C ASN A 36 7.40 29.66 -2.34
N THR A 37 7.46 28.34 -2.56
CA THR A 37 7.69 27.77 -3.89
C THR A 37 6.49 28.04 -4.81
N GLN A 38 6.71 28.69 -5.95
CA GLN A 38 5.67 28.98 -6.95
C GLN A 38 5.17 27.70 -7.64
N LEU A 39 3.86 27.57 -7.86
CA LEU A 39 3.26 26.35 -8.45
C LEU A 39 3.69 26.14 -9.89
N GLU A 40 3.83 27.24 -10.62
CA GLU A 40 4.19 27.28 -12.04
C GLU A 40 5.61 26.76 -12.28
N LYS A 41 6.43 26.69 -11.22
CA LYS A 41 7.80 26.17 -11.25
C LYS A 41 7.87 24.68 -10.90
N LEU A 42 6.77 24.04 -10.52
CA LEU A 42 6.76 22.62 -10.17
C LEU A 42 6.72 21.76 -11.43
N ASN A 43 7.75 20.92 -11.61
CA ASN A 43 7.77 19.87 -12.62
C ASN A 43 7.52 18.51 -11.96
N LEU A 44 6.26 18.07 -11.99
CA LEU A 44 5.78 16.84 -11.34
C LEU A 44 5.80 15.62 -12.28
N ASN A 45 6.47 15.72 -13.43
CA ASN A 45 6.46 14.69 -14.49
C ASN A 45 7.58 13.65 -14.33
N TRP A 46 7.74 13.08 -13.13
CA TRP A 46 8.74 12.03 -12.90
C TRP A 46 8.46 10.79 -13.76
N ALA A 47 9.45 10.38 -14.57
CA ALA A 47 9.43 9.08 -15.23
C ALA A 47 10.00 7.99 -14.30
N GLU A 48 9.91 6.74 -14.74
CA GLU A 48 10.39 5.61 -13.94
C GLU A 48 11.89 5.66 -13.63
N LYS A 49 12.68 6.24 -14.54
CA LYS A 49 14.12 6.47 -14.37
C LYS A 49 14.42 7.47 -13.26
N ASP A 50 13.55 8.48 -13.09
CA ASP A 50 13.78 9.59 -12.16
C ASP A 50 13.42 9.15 -10.72
N LEU A 51 12.35 8.36 -10.60
CA LEU A 51 11.94 7.72 -9.37
C LEU A 51 11.92 6.20 -9.55
N PRO A 52 13.03 5.47 -9.35
CA PRO A 52 13.01 4.00 -9.33
C PRO A 52 12.15 3.47 -8.17
N GLN A 53 11.70 2.21 -8.25
CA GLN A 53 10.78 1.62 -7.26
C GLN A 53 11.25 1.80 -5.81
N LYS A 54 12.55 1.60 -5.53
CA LYS A 54 13.13 1.81 -4.20
C LYS A 54 12.84 3.20 -3.63
N LYS A 55 12.78 4.23 -4.48
CA LYS A 55 12.40 5.61 -4.11
C LYS A 55 10.86 5.79 -4.09
N ARG A 56 10.14 5.27 -5.09
CA ARG A 56 8.66 5.38 -5.20
C ARG A 56 7.90 4.67 -4.10
N THR A 57 8.51 3.70 -3.44
CA THR A 57 7.91 2.95 -2.33
C THR A 57 8.76 3.03 -1.07
N LYS A 58 9.28 4.23 -0.74
CA LYS A 58 10.06 4.46 0.48
C LYS A 58 9.30 4.02 1.75
N HIS A 59 10.03 3.68 2.80
CA HIS A 59 9.47 3.33 4.11
C HIS A 59 8.39 2.22 4.04
N VAL A 60 7.25 2.46 4.68
CA VAL A 60 6.11 1.53 4.80
C VAL A 60 5.23 1.47 3.55
N HIS A 61 5.49 2.30 2.52
CA HIS A 61 4.71 2.30 1.27
C HIS A 61 4.85 1.01 0.45
N GLY A 62 5.86 0.19 0.77
CA GLY A 62 6.08 -1.14 0.22
C GLY A 62 5.38 -2.28 0.97
N LEU A 63 4.74 -2.03 2.12
CA LEU A 63 4.20 -3.07 3.01
C LEU A 63 3.18 -3.98 2.31
N HIS A 64 2.27 -3.41 1.53
CA HIS A 64 1.31 -4.16 0.70
C HIS A 64 1.11 -3.45 -0.65
N PRO A 65 1.05 -4.18 -1.79
CA PRO A 65 0.70 -3.58 -3.08
C PRO A 65 -0.71 -2.98 -3.01
N TYR A 66 -0.87 -1.78 -3.56
CA TYR A 66 -2.16 -1.09 -3.68
C TYR A 66 -2.25 -0.46 -5.06
N LEU A 67 -3.33 -0.76 -5.79
CA LEU A 67 -3.57 -0.22 -7.12
C LEU A 67 -4.11 1.21 -6.99
N GLY A 68 -3.71 2.11 -7.89
CA GLY A 68 -4.19 3.50 -7.87
C GLY A 68 -3.59 4.37 -6.77
N LYS A 69 -2.46 3.99 -6.15
CA LYS A 69 -1.70 4.90 -5.27
C LYS A 69 -0.97 5.97 -6.07
N PHE A 70 -1.00 7.21 -5.60
CA PHE A 70 -0.01 8.20 -5.99
C PHE A 70 1.35 7.91 -5.35
N ILE A 71 2.41 8.41 -5.99
CA ILE A 71 3.78 8.34 -5.46
C ILE A 71 3.91 9.24 -4.22
N PRO A 72 4.64 8.82 -3.17
CA PRO A 72 4.84 9.62 -1.96
C PRO A 72 5.43 11.01 -2.24
N GLN A 73 6.27 11.13 -3.26
CA GLN A 73 6.93 12.37 -3.65
C GLN A 73 5.94 13.48 -4.04
N LEU A 74 4.85 13.13 -4.72
CA LEU A 74 3.81 14.08 -5.12
C LEU A 74 3.16 14.71 -3.88
N VAL A 75 2.88 13.88 -2.88
CA VAL A 75 2.28 14.32 -1.61
C VAL A 75 3.25 15.17 -0.82
N GLU A 76 4.52 14.75 -0.74
CA GLU A 76 5.55 15.49 -0.02
C GLU A 76 5.67 16.94 -0.52
N VAL A 77 5.60 17.17 -1.84
CA VAL A 77 5.55 18.51 -2.44
C VAL A 77 4.40 19.34 -1.84
N PHE A 78 3.19 18.80 -1.82
CA PHE A 78 2.02 19.55 -1.36
C PHE A 78 1.95 19.73 0.15
N ILE A 79 2.40 18.73 0.93
CA ILE A 79 2.50 18.88 2.39
C ILE A 79 3.50 19.99 2.74
N ARG A 80 4.69 20.01 2.12
CA ARG A 80 5.69 21.07 2.38
C ARG A 80 5.24 22.45 1.91
N LYS A 81 4.47 22.51 0.82
CA LYS A 81 3.98 23.79 0.28
C LYS A 81 2.85 24.39 1.13
N TYR A 82 1.93 23.58 1.64
CA TYR A 82 0.70 24.09 2.25
C TYR A 82 0.59 23.88 3.76
N PHE A 83 1.46 23.05 4.35
CA PHE A 83 1.38 22.68 5.75
C PHE A 83 2.70 22.94 6.47
N SER A 84 2.59 23.17 7.78
CA SER A 84 3.72 23.28 8.71
C SER A 84 3.52 22.29 9.85
N PRO A 85 4.58 21.88 10.57
CA PRO A 85 4.45 21.00 11.72
C PRO A 85 3.38 21.50 12.70
N GLY A 86 2.50 20.61 13.16
CA GLY A 86 1.34 20.96 13.99
C GLY A 86 0.06 21.36 13.22
N HIS A 87 0.14 21.62 11.90
CA HIS A 87 -1.07 21.71 11.06
C HIS A 87 -1.75 20.34 10.92
N ARG A 88 -2.97 20.32 10.38
CA ARG A 88 -3.76 19.11 10.13
C ARG A 88 -4.14 19.00 8.67
N VAL A 89 -3.88 17.84 8.07
CA VAL A 89 -4.39 17.48 6.74
C VAL A 89 -5.51 16.44 6.86
N PHE A 90 -6.54 16.58 6.02
CA PHE A 90 -7.61 15.59 5.90
C PHE A 90 -7.63 15.00 4.49
N ASP A 91 -7.64 13.68 4.40
CA ASP A 91 -7.77 12.93 3.14
C ASP A 91 -9.07 12.11 3.13
N PRO A 92 -10.12 12.53 2.40
CA PRO A 92 -11.40 11.82 2.39
C PRO A 92 -11.38 10.50 1.61
N PHE A 93 -10.29 10.21 0.87
CA PHE A 93 -10.12 9.00 0.06
C PHE A 93 -8.71 8.43 0.28
N ALA A 94 -8.39 8.18 1.54
CA ALA A 94 -7.03 7.92 2.00
C ALA A 94 -6.39 6.66 1.37
N GLY A 95 -7.18 5.69 0.91
CA GLY A 95 -6.70 4.46 0.30
C GLY A 95 -5.68 3.77 1.22
N SER A 96 -4.52 3.44 0.67
CA SER A 96 -3.44 2.83 1.46
C SER A 96 -2.70 3.79 2.42
N GLY A 97 -3.16 5.03 2.58
CA GLY A 97 -2.68 5.98 3.58
C GLY A 97 -1.51 6.86 3.13
N THR A 98 -1.22 7.00 1.83
CA THR A 98 0.00 7.70 1.39
C THR A 98 0.08 9.14 1.93
N THR A 99 -1.03 9.89 1.91
CA THR A 99 -1.14 11.24 2.50
C THR A 99 -0.80 11.24 3.98
N LEU A 100 -1.36 10.30 4.73
CA LEU A 100 -1.22 10.24 6.18
C LEU A 100 0.23 9.95 6.60
N ILE A 101 0.89 9.03 5.90
CA ILE A 101 2.29 8.66 6.15
C ILE A 101 3.22 9.83 5.82
N GLN A 102 3.04 10.52 4.69
CA GLN A 102 3.89 11.67 4.35
C GLN A 102 3.66 12.87 5.26
N ALA A 103 2.42 13.11 5.69
CA ALA A 103 2.14 14.11 6.71
C ALA A 103 2.87 13.79 8.02
N ASN A 104 2.80 12.54 8.47
CA ASN A 104 3.48 12.09 9.69
C ASN A 104 5.01 12.22 9.59
N GLU A 105 5.62 11.87 8.45
CA GLU A 105 7.05 12.06 8.18
C GLU A 105 7.49 13.53 8.32
N LEU A 106 6.60 14.48 8.05
CA LEU A 106 6.86 15.93 8.10
C LEU A 106 6.34 16.61 9.38
N GLY A 107 5.90 15.84 10.38
CA GLY A 107 5.37 16.38 11.63
C GLY A 107 4.00 17.07 11.51
N VAL A 108 3.28 16.79 10.43
CA VAL A 108 1.91 17.28 10.17
C VAL A 108 0.92 16.23 10.66
N HIS A 109 -0.06 16.65 11.47
CA HIS A 109 -1.13 15.77 11.90
C HIS A 109 -2.02 15.41 10.71
N SER A 110 -2.57 14.19 10.69
CA SER A 110 -3.37 13.74 9.57
C SER A 110 -4.56 12.90 10.01
N VAL A 111 -5.66 13.04 9.27
CA VAL A 111 -6.86 12.23 9.40
C VAL A 111 -7.24 11.75 8.01
N GLY A 112 -7.59 10.48 7.87
CA GLY A 112 -8.01 9.92 6.60
C GLY A 112 -9.27 9.08 6.74
N CYS A 113 -10.10 9.11 5.69
CA CYS A 113 -11.29 8.28 5.56
C CYS A 113 -11.15 7.40 4.31
N ASP A 114 -11.62 6.17 4.39
CA ASP A 114 -11.77 5.29 3.23
C ASP A 114 -12.93 4.33 3.46
N ILE A 115 -13.68 4.00 2.42
CA ILE A 115 -14.82 3.07 2.51
C ILE A 115 -14.37 1.62 2.70
N SER A 116 -13.17 1.27 2.23
CA SER A 116 -12.63 -0.07 2.35
C SER A 116 -12.03 -0.29 3.74
N ALA A 117 -12.64 -1.20 4.51
CA ALA A 117 -12.10 -1.63 5.80
C ALA A 117 -10.66 -2.15 5.69
N PHE A 118 -10.31 -2.80 4.57
CA PHE A 118 -8.93 -3.24 4.32
C PHE A 118 -7.96 -2.07 4.16
N ASN A 119 -8.37 -0.99 3.47
CA ASN A 119 -7.55 0.21 3.30
C ASN A 119 -7.32 0.91 4.64
N VAL A 120 -8.37 1.04 5.45
CA VAL A 120 -8.29 1.59 6.81
C VAL A 120 -7.32 0.76 7.66
N LEU A 121 -7.44 -0.58 7.64
CA LEU A 121 -6.53 -1.49 8.34
C LEU A 121 -5.08 -1.33 7.88
N LEU A 122 -4.83 -1.32 6.57
CA LEU A 122 -3.50 -1.18 5.99
C LEU A 122 -2.88 0.18 6.34
N SER A 123 -3.65 1.25 6.23
CA SER A 123 -3.22 2.61 6.59
C SER A 123 -2.88 2.72 8.08
N GLY A 124 -3.71 2.14 8.95
CA GLY A 124 -3.46 2.03 10.39
C GLY A 124 -2.17 1.28 10.67
N CYS A 125 -1.99 0.10 10.04
CA CYS A 125 -0.79 -0.70 10.19
C CYS A 125 0.48 0.05 9.75
N LYS A 126 0.41 0.89 8.72
CA LYS A 126 1.55 1.70 8.26
C LYS A 126 1.86 2.88 9.19
N SER A 127 0.87 3.39 9.90
CA SER A 127 0.98 4.60 10.73
C SER A 127 1.32 4.30 12.19
N GLN A 128 1.09 3.06 12.63
CA GLN A 128 1.33 2.61 13.99
C GLN A 128 2.83 2.49 14.33
N LYS A 129 3.16 2.73 15.60
CA LYS A 129 4.49 2.46 16.16
C LYS A 129 4.55 1.01 16.64
N TYR A 130 5.63 0.32 16.30
CA TYR A 130 5.85 -1.08 16.68
C TYR A 130 7.10 -1.21 17.53
N ASN A 131 7.03 -2.08 18.54
CA ASN A 131 8.23 -2.66 19.12
C ASN A 131 8.75 -3.72 18.13
N ILE A 132 9.83 -3.39 17.42
CA ILE A 132 10.37 -4.24 16.36
C ILE A 132 10.92 -5.57 16.89
N GLU A 133 11.43 -5.61 18.11
CA GLU A 133 11.92 -6.84 18.71
C GLU A 133 10.77 -7.79 19.03
N GLU A 134 9.70 -7.26 19.63
CA GLU A 134 8.52 -8.06 19.96
C GLU A 134 7.81 -8.56 18.70
N LEU A 135 7.60 -7.68 17.72
CA LEU A 135 7.02 -8.05 16.44
C LEU A 135 7.84 -9.16 15.74
N ARG A 136 9.17 -9.11 15.82
CA ARG A 136 10.02 -10.17 15.25
C ARG A 136 9.82 -11.50 15.99
N LYS A 137 9.70 -11.48 17.32
CA LYS A 137 9.43 -12.70 18.10
C LYS A 137 8.07 -13.29 17.73
N GLU A 138 7.02 -12.48 17.72
CA GLU A 138 5.66 -12.91 17.36
C GLU A 138 5.60 -13.50 15.95
N LEU A 139 6.20 -12.83 14.96
CA LEU A 139 6.28 -13.33 13.59
C LEU A 139 7.06 -14.65 13.49
N THR A 140 8.12 -14.81 14.27
CA THR A 140 8.89 -16.06 14.29
C THR A 140 8.06 -17.19 14.91
N ASP A 141 7.40 -16.92 16.03
CA ASP A 141 6.58 -17.88 16.76
C ASP A 141 5.39 -18.37 15.93
N ILE A 142 4.64 -17.46 15.29
CA ILE A 142 3.49 -17.86 14.44
C ILE A 142 3.94 -18.72 13.26
N LEU A 143 5.08 -18.41 12.65
CA LEU A 143 5.63 -19.19 11.54
C LEU A 143 6.06 -20.59 12.00
N LEU A 144 6.64 -20.73 13.19
CA LEU A 144 7.02 -22.02 13.76
C LEU A 144 5.79 -22.85 14.11
N LYS A 145 4.80 -22.25 14.78
CA LYS A 145 3.52 -22.91 15.12
C LYS A 145 2.76 -23.35 13.87
N ALA A 146 2.64 -22.48 12.86
CA ALA A 146 1.98 -22.82 11.60
C ALA A 146 2.66 -24.02 10.92
N LYS A 147 4.00 -24.05 10.87
CA LYS A 147 4.75 -25.20 10.33
C LYS A 147 4.55 -26.47 11.15
N SER A 148 4.49 -26.38 12.47
CA SER A 148 4.28 -27.53 13.36
C SER A 148 2.89 -28.16 13.17
N ILE A 149 1.84 -27.35 12.97
CA ILE A 149 0.48 -27.84 12.68
C ILE A 149 0.44 -28.64 11.37
N LEU A 150 1.20 -28.19 10.38
CA LEU A 150 1.20 -28.75 9.03
C LEU A 150 2.15 -29.92 8.83
N ARG A 151 3.21 -30.00 9.65
CA ARG A 151 4.16 -31.11 9.69
C ARG A 151 4.40 -31.59 11.14
N PRO A 152 3.38 -32.17 11.79
CA PRO A 152 3.55 -32.76 13.11
C PRO A 152 4.58 -33.92 13.09
N ASP A 153 4.74 -34.54 11.93
CA ASP A 153 5.56 -35.70 11.61
C ASP A 153 7.06 -35.41 11.40
N LEU A 154 7.54 -34.17 11.57
CA LEU A 154 8.99 -33.90 11.70
C LEU A 154 9.65 -34.60 12.90
N PHE A 155 8.86 -35.21 13.80
CA PHE A 155 9.31 -36.08 14.89
C PHE A 155 8.80 -37.54 14.78
N THR A 156 8.04 -37.91 13.75
CA THR A 156 7.57 -39.29 13.52
C THR A 156 7.35 -39.54 12.03
N GLU A 157 8.10 -40.47 11.43
CA GLU A 157 8.04 -40.85 10.01
C GLU A 157 6.68 -41.44 9.58
N LYS A 158 5.63 -40.62 9.45
CA LYS A 158 4.40 -41.01 8.77
C LYS A 158 4.08 -40.00 7.68
N LYS A 159 4.34 -40.41 6.43
CA LYS A 159 3.80 -39.76 5.23
C LYS A 159 2.30 -39.53 5.44
N ARG A 160 1.87 -38.26 5.53
CA ARG A 160 0.46 -37.90 5.39
C ARG A 160 -0.01 -38.41 4.03
N THR A 161 -0.94 -39.36 4.04
CA THR A 161 -1.75 -39.69 2.88
C THR A 161 -2.61 -38.48 2.54
N ASP A 162 -2.80 -38.21 1.25
CA ASP A 162 -3.60 -37.14 0.64
C ASP A 162 -5.09 -37.16 1.07
N SER A 163 -5.32 -37.09 2.37
CA SER A 163 -6.62 -37.19 3.02
C SER A 163 -7.16 -35.78 3.26
N ASP A 164 -7.99 -35.40 2.28
CA ASP A 164 -9.12 -34.51 2.41
C ASP A 164 -8.82 -33.00 2.55
N ASP A 165 -8.46 -32.39 1.41
CA ASP A 165 -8.45 -30.93 1.21
C ASP A 165 -9.77 -30.24 1.60
N SER A 166 -10.87 -30.99 1.76
CA SER A 166 -12.15 -30.46 2.22
C SER A 166 -12.18 -30.07 3.71
N VAL A 167 -11.21 -30.53 4.51
CA VAL A 167 -11.15 -30.29 5.97
C VAL A 167 -10.75 -28.85 6.30
N TRP A 168 -9.87 -28.23 5.51
CA TRP A 168 -9.28 -26.93 5.85
C TRP A 168 -10.12 -25.72 5.43
N THR A 169 -10.88 -25.84 4.36
CA THR A 169 -11.86 -24.82 3.98
C THR A 169 -12.96 -25.41 3.11
N LYS A 170 -14.19 -24.99 3.35
CA LYS A 170 -15.34 -25.31 2.50
C LYS A 170 -15.42 -24.42 1.25
N SER A 171 -14.60 -23.36 1.17
CA SER A 171 -14.64 -22.39 0.07
C SER A 171 -14.10 -22.98 -1.23
N GLU A 172 -15.00 -23.21 -2.19
CA GLU A 172 -14.64 -23.60 -3.55
C GLU A 172 -13.77 -22.55 -4.24
N TYR A 173 -14.05 -21.26 -4.01
CA TYR A 173 -13.23 -20.16 -4.52
C TYR A 173 -11.77 -20.30 -4.09
N LEU A 174 -11.50 -20.52 -2.80
CA LEU A 174 -10.13 -20.64 -2.32
C LEU A 174 -9.44 -21.89 -2.88
N ARG A 175 -10.13 -23.03 -2.98
CA ARG A 175 -9.58 -24.24 -3.61
C ARG A 175 -9.27 -24.07 -5.09
N LYS A 176 -10.00 -23.19 -5.80
CA LYS A 176 -9.75 -22.87 -7.20
C LYS A 176 -8.49 -22.01 -7.39
N TRP A 177 -8.24 -21.07 -6.48
CA TRP A 177 -7.19 -20.05 -6.64
C TRP A 177 -5.87 -20.37 -5.92
N TYR A 178 -5.80 -21.44 -5.14
CA TYR A 178 -4.59 -21.80 -4.37
C TYR A 178 -4.29 -23.29 -4.50
N SER A 179 -3.02 -23.66 -4.50
CA SER A 179 -2.64 -25.07 -4.37
C SER A 179 -3.03 -25.60 -2.97
N PRO A 180 -3.27 -26.91 -2.81
CA PRO A 180 -3.60 -27.49 -1.51
C PRO A 180 -2.63 -27.08 -0.39
N GLN A 181 -1.33 -27.17 -0.65
CA GLN A 181 -0.30 -26.79 0.32
C GLN A 181 -0.34 -25.30 0.67
N ALA A 182 -0.42 -24.41 -0.32
CA ALA A 182 -0.49 -22.97 -0.05
C ALA A 182 -1.75 -22.61 0.74
N LEU A 183 -2.88 -23.25 0.43
CA LEU A 183 -4.13 -23.04 1.14
C LEU A 183 -4.04 -23.49 2.60
N MET A 184 -3.45 -24.66 2.86
CA MET A 184 -3.16 -25.14 4.21
C MET A 184 -2.24 -24.18 4.98
N ASP A 185 -1.15 -23.73 4.37
CA ASP A 185 -0.21 -22.76 4.96
C ASP A 185 -0.92 -21.46 5.37
N LEU A 186 -1.73 -20.90 4.46
CA LEU A 186 -2.47 -19.65 4.69
C LEU A 186 -3.54 -19.81 5.79
N VAL A 187 -4.27 -20.93 5.81
CA VAL A 187 -5.31 -21.19 6.82
C VAL A 187 -4.69 -21.41 8.20
N ALA A 188 -3.64 -22.22 8.30
CA ALA A 188 -2.94 -22.45 9.57
C ALA A 188 -2.38 -21.15 10.14
N PHE A 189 -1.78 -20.30 9.29
CA PHE A 189 -1.32 -18.98 9.72
C PHE A 189 -2.49 -18.10 10.18
N ARG A 190 -3.57 -18.01 9.40
CA ARG A 190 -4.77 -17.21 9.72
C ARG A 190 -5.34 -17.55 11.08
N ASP A 191 -5.44 -18.83 11.41
CA ASP A 191 -6.11 -19.30 12.63
C ASP A 191 -5.29 -19.01 13.90
N LEU A 192 -3.99 -18.80 13.76
CA LEU A 192 -3.10 -18.41 14.85
C LEU A 192 -3.09 -16.89 15.12
N ILE A 193 -3.43 -16.06 14.13
CA ILE A 193 -3.37 -14.59 14.22
C ILE A 193 -4.03 -14.01 15.49
N PRO A 194 -5.23 -14.44 15.94
CA PRO A 194 -5.89 -13.85 17.10
C PRO A 194 -5.12 -13.97 18.43
N GLN A 195 -4.06 -14.78 18.48
CA GLN A 195 -3.25 -15.01 19.68
C GLN A 195 -2.15 -13.97 19.91
N TYR A 196 -1.97 -13.03 18.98
CA TYR A 196 -0.84 -12.08 18.98
C TYR A 196 -1.30 -10.64 19.14
N GLU A 197 -0.45 -9.79 19.73
CA GLU A 197 -0.75 -8.37 19.91
C GLU A 197 -0.75 -7.65 18.56
N ASN A 198 0.22 -7.93 17.68
CA ASN A 198 0.31 -7.30 16.37
C ASN A 198 -0.55 -8.01 15.30
N HIS A 199 -1.71 -8.55 15.70
CA HIS A 199 -2.59 -9.35 14.83
C HIS A 199 -3.00 -8.62 13.55
N ASP A 200 -3.18 -7.30 13.58
CA ASP A 200 -3.59 -6.53 12.41
C ASP A 200 -2.49 -6.45 11.35
N LEU A 201 -1.24 -6.27 11.77
CA LEU A 201 -0.11 -6.36 10.86
C LEU A 201 0.06 -7.78 10.31
N MET A 202 -0.21 -8.81 11.12
CA MET A 202 -0.20 -10.20 10.66
C MET A 202 -1.28 -10.48 9.60
N LYS A 203 -2.46 -9.86 9.69
CA LYS A 203 -3.47 -9.93 8.63
C LYS A 203 -2.94 -9.32 7.32
N ILE A 204 -2.22 -8.19 7.38
CA ILE A 204 -1.59 -7.58 6.20
C ILE A 204 -0.50 -8.49 5.61
N VAL A 205 0.29 -9.15 6.46
CA VAL A 205 1.28 -10.15 6.01
C VAL A 205 0.59 -11.33 5.32
N LEU A 206 -0.47 -11.86 5.92
CA LEU A 206 -1.28 -12.95 5.36
C LEU A 206 -1.86 -12.55 3.99
N THR A 207 -2.44 -11.36 3.85
CA THR A 207 -3.03 -10.91 2.57
C THR A 207 -1.97 -10.76 1.49
N ARG A 208 -0.77 -10.28 1.86
CA ARG A 208 0.37 -10.21 0.93
C ARG A 208 0.83 -11.60 0.50
N ALA A 209 0.97 -12.53 1.44
CA ALA A 209 1.36 -13.92 1.16
C ALA A 209 0.33 -14.60 0.26
N ALA A 210 -0.96 -14.45 0.56
CA ALA A 210 -2.06 -14.95 -0.26
C ALA A 210 -1.99 -14.39 -1.69
N ARG A 211 -1.77 -13.07 -1.84
CA ARG A 211 -1.60 -12.48 -3.18
C ARG A 211 -0.45 -13.10 -3.97
N SER A 212 0.65 -13.46 -3.31
CA SER A 212 1.84 -14.07 -3.94
C SER A 212 1.71 -15.57 -4.19
N ALA A 213 0.91 -16.29 -3.41
CA ALA A 213 0.77 -17.74 -3.48
C ALA A 213 -0.39 -18.22 -4.38
N ARG A 214 -1.21 -17.31 -4.89
CA ARG A 214 -2.34 -17.65 -5.75
C ARG A 214 -1.90 -18.22 -7.10
N LEU A 215 -2.68 -19.14 -7.64
CA LEU A 215 -2.52 -19.77 -8.95
C LEU A 215 -2.94 -18.81 -10.09
N THR A 216 -2.28 -17.65 -10.17
CA THR A 216 -2.42 -16.72 -11.30
C THR A 216 -1.08 -16.57 -11.99
N THR A 217 -1.04 -16.72 -13.31
CA THR A 217 0.09 -16.23 -14.11
C THR A 217 0.16 -14.71 -13.96
N HIS A 218 1.29 -14.21 -13.46
CA HIS A 218 1.56 -12.78 -13.34
C HIS A 218 1.85 -12.14 -14.70
#